data_AF-A0A314KY46-F1
#
_entry.id   AF-A0A314KY46-F1
#
_cell.length_a   1.000
_cell.length_b   1.000
_cell.length_c   1.000
_cell.angle_alpha   90.00
_cell.angle_beta   90.00
_cell.angle_gamma   90.00
#
_symmetry.space_group_name_H-M   'P 1'
#
loop_
_entity.id
_entity.type
_entity.pdbx_description
1 polymer ?
#
loop_
_entity_poly.entity_id
_entity_poly.type
_entity_poly.pdbx_seq_one_letter_code
_entity_poly.pdbx_strand_id
1 'polypeptide(L)'
;MPVGTIGSKPDPIMAGSSRFTAVVQGKGGHAATPHKTRDPMLAASMAVLALQQLISRETYPLEPRVFIALFPFSYNIVCFLFRILNSK
;
A
#
# COMPACT_ATOMS: atom_id res chain seq x y z
N MET A 1 -13.89 -20.78 -27.41
CA MET A 1 -15.31 -21.17 -27.44
C MET A 1 -15.93 -20.61 -28.71
N PRO A 2 -16.85 -21.34 -29.37
CA PRO A 2 -17.51 -20.85 -30.58
C PRO A 2 -18.35 -19.60 -30.30
N VAL A 3 -18.57 -18.77 -31.32
CA VAL A 3 -19.36 -17.53 -31.22
C VAL A 3 -20.77 -17.83 -30.71
N GLY A 4 -21.26 -17.05 -29.76
CA GLY A 4 -22.55 -17.27 -29.10
C GLY A 4 -22.52 -18.10 -27.82
N THR A 5 -21.34 -18.49 -27.31
CA THR A 5 -21.22 -19.23 -26.03
C THR A 5 -20.88 -18.29 -24.87
N ILE A 6 -21.71 -18.28 -23.82
CA ILE A 6 -21.45 -17.58 -22.56
C ILE A 6 -20.86 -18.58 -21.57
N GLY A 7 -19.63 -18.33 -21.12
CA GLY A 7 -18.98 -19.10 -20.06
C GLY A 7 -19.09 -18.37 -18.72
N SER A 8 -19.57 -19.05 -17.68
CA SER A 8 -19.55 -18.57 -16.30
C SER A 8 -18.85 -19.60 -15.42
N LYS A 9 -18.05 -19.14 -14.45
CA LYS A 9 -17.50 -19.98 -13.37
C LYS A 9 -18.27 -19.68 -12.09
N PRO A 10 -18.60 -20.71 -11.28
CA PRO A 10 -19.31 -20.52 -10.00
C PRO A 10 -18.44 -19.88 -8.91
N ASP A 11 -17.13 -19.82 -9.11
CA ASP A 11 -16.17 -19.25 -8.16
C ASP A 11 -15.79 -17.80 -8.50
N PRO A 12 -15.34 -17.01 -7.51
CA PRO A 12 -14.92 -15.64 -7.72
C PRO A 12 -13.85 -15.51 -8.82
N ILE A 13 -14.08 -14.57 -9.73
CA ILE A 13 -13.24 -14.37 -10.91
C ILE A 13 -12.22 -13.24 -10.68
N MET A 14 -12.46 -12.37 -9.69
CA MET A 14 -11.65 -11.16 -9.46
C MET A 14 -11.27 -10.97 -8.00
N ALA A 15 -10.08 -10.42 -7.80
CA ALA A 15 -9.59 -10.05 -6.49
C ALA A 15 -10.32 -8.82 -5.91
N GLY A 16 -10.81 -8.93 -4.68
CA GLY A 16 -11.32 -7.81 -3.90
C GLY A 16 -10.22 -6.82 -3.57
N SER A 17 -10.49 -5.51 -3.68
CA SER A 17 -9.49 -4.48 -3.38
C SER A 17 -9.89 -3.60 -2.20
N SER A 18 -9.02 -3.48 -1.19
CA SER A 18 -9.21 -2.51 -0.09
C SER A 18 -8.23 -1.35 -0.22
N ARG A 19 -8.68 -0.14 0.13
CA ARG A 19 -7.85 1.07 0.13
C ARG A 19 -7.94 1.80 1.47
N PHE A 20 -6.80 2.29 1.94
CA PHE A 20 -6.75 3.15 3.12
C PHE A 20 -5.73 4.27 2.93
N THR A 21 -5.92 5.31 3.73
CA THR A 21 -5.07 6.49 3.75
C THR A 21 -4.51 6.74 5.12
N ALA A 22 -3.18 6.82 5.19
CA ALA A 22 -2.44 7.19 6.38
C ALA A 22 -1.78 8.54 6.13
N VAL A 23 -1.79 9.40 7.13
CA VAL A 23 -1.15 10.73 7.08
C VAL A 23 -0.01 10.75 8.08
N VAL A 24 1.21 10.87 7.57
CA VAL A 24 2.42 11.05 8.40
C VAL A 24 2.73 12.55 8.46
N GLN A 25 2.59 13.13 9.66
CA GLN A 25 2.87 14.53 9.91
C GLN A 25 4.30 14.70 10.42
N GLY A 26 5.09 15.43 9.63
CA GLY A 26 6.46 15.79 9.98
C GLY A 26 6.54 17.13 10.72
N LYS A 27 7.77 17.52 11.04
CA LYS A 27 8.12 18.88 11.46
C LYS A 27 9.24 19.37 10.57
N GLY A 28 8.91 20.27 9.65
CA GLY A 28 9.91 20.95 8.82
C GLY A 28 10.91 21.74 9.66
N GLY A 29 12.10 21.95 9.11
CA GLY A 29 13.15 22.79 9.69
C GLY A 29 14.38 22.83 8.78
N HIS A 30 15.45 23.46 9.23
CA HIS A 30 16.68 23.57 8.44
C HIS A 30 17.27 22.19 8.13
N ALA A 31 17.58 21.94 6.86
CA ALA A 31 18.21 20.69 6.41
C ALA A 31 19.56 20.43 7.11
N ALA A 32 20.24 21.48 7.55
CA ALA A 32 21.49 21.41 8.32
C ALA A 32 21.31 21.00 9.80
N THR A 33 20.07 20.93 10.32
CA THR A 33 19.78 20.57 11.71
C THR A 33 18.72 19.46 11.80
N PRO A 34 19.01 18.25 11.29
CA PRO A 34 18.03 17.17 11.22
C PRO A 34 17.54 16.69 12.59
N HIS A 35 18.33 16.85 13.65
CA HIS A 35 17.93 16.52 15.02
C HIS A 35 16.79 17.39 15.57
N LYS A 36 16.50 18.55 14.94
CA LYS A 36 15.36 19.41 15.29
C LYS A 36 14.16 19.22 14.36
N THR A 37 14.33 18.44 13.28
CA THR A 37 13.27 18.14 12.32
C THR A 37 12.67 16.77 12.65
N ARG A 38 11.43 16.55 12.21
CA ARG A 38 10.82 15.22 12.14
C ARG A 38 10.56 14.94 10.68
N ASP A 39 11.41 14.13 10.08
CA ASP A 39 11.32 13.82 8.66
C ASP A 39 10.15 12.86 8.40
N PRO A 40 9.06 13.32 7.75
CA PRO A 40 7.94 12.45 7.45
C PRO A 40 8.29 11.43 6.36
N MET A 41 9.26 11.70 5.49
CA MET A 41 9.66 10.82 4.39
C MET A 41 10.35 9.56 4.91
N LEU A 42 11.24 9.72 5.90
CA LEU A 42 11.93 8.58 6.53
C LEU A 42 10.94 7.69 7.28
N ALA A 43 10.07 8.29 8.10
CA ALA A 43 9.03 7.55 8.83
C ALA A 43 8.08 6.81 7.88
N ALA A 44 7.69 7.47 6.80
CA ALA A 44 6.85 6.92 5.75
C ALA A 44 7.50 5.70 5.05
N SER A 45 8.80 5.78 4.77
CA SER A 45 9.56 4.68 4.14
C SER A 45 9.63 3.44 5.04
N MET A 46 9.86 3.64 6.35
CA MET A 46 9.86 2.54 7.32
C MET A 46 8.48 1.88 7.44
N ALA A 47 7.40 2.66 7.40
CA ALA A 47 6.03 2.12 7.42
C ALA A 47 5.75 1.23 6.21
N VAL A 48 6.20 1.62 5.01
CA VAL A 48 6.07 0.81 3.79
C VAL A 48 6.81 -0.51 3.90
N LEU A 49 8.05 -0.49 4.41
CA LEU A 49 8.84 -1.71 4.61
C LEU A 49 8.18 -2.65 5.61
N ALA A 50 7.68 -2.13 6.73
CA ALA A 50 6.99 -2.92 7.73
C ALA A 50 5.71 -3.56 7.18
N LEU A 51 4.91 -2.81 6.40
CA LEU A 51 3.70 -3.34 5.76
C LEU A 51 4.01 -4.39 4.70
N GLN A 52 5.08 -4.20 3.92
CA GLN A 52 5.53 -5.19 2.95
C GLN A 52 5.97 -6.48 3.65
N GLN A 53 6.64 -6.39 4.80
CA GLN A 53 7.02 -7.56 5.60
C GLN A 53 5.80 -8.29 6.16
N LEU A 54 4.81 -7.55 6.66
CA LEU A 54 3.54 -8.11 7.14
C LEU A 54 2.88 -8.92 6.03
N ILE A 55 2.73 -8.34 4.83
CA ILE A 55 2.11 -9.04 3.70
C ILE A 55 2.97 -10.21 3.23
N SER A 56 4.29 -10.11 3.22
CA SER A 56 5.14 -11.20 2.75
C SER A 56 5.23 -12.38 3.71
N ARG A 57 5.00 -12.18 5.02
CA ARG A 57 5.24 -13.19 6.07
C ARG A 57 4.00 -13.66 6.82
N GLU A 58 2.98 -12.83 6.94
CA GLU A 58 1.76 -13.13 7.70
C GLU A 58 0.59 -13.56 6.81
N THR A 59 0.79 -13.66 5.48
CA THR A 59 -0.24 -14.18 4.56
C THR A 59 0.09 -15.58 4.07
N TYR A 60 -0.96 -16.36 3.84
CA TYR A 60 -0.82 -17.70 3.30
C TYR A 60 -0.14 -17.65 1.93
N PRO A 61 0.95 -18.42 1.69
CA PRO A 61 1.77 -18.28 0.49
C PRO A 61 1.04 -18.65 -0.81
N LEU A 62 -0.09 -19.36 -0.73
CA LEU A 62 -0.94 -19.69 -1.87
C LEU A 62 -2.03 -18.63 -2.15
N GLU A 63 -2.20 -17.64 -1.26
CA GLU A 63 -3.12 -16.52 -1.47
C GLU A 63 -2.37 -15.34 -2.10
N PRO A 64 -2.62 -15.00 -3.37
CA PRO A 64 -1.95 -13.88 -4.02
C PRO A 64 -2.46 -12.57 -3.40
N ARG A 65 -1.56 -11.87 -2.70
CA ARG A 65 -1.79 -10.54 -2.16
C ARG A 65 -0.77 -9.55 -2.71
N VAL A 66 -1.26 -8.44 -3.26
CA VAL A 66 -0.42 -7.37 -3.82
C VAL A 66 -0.54 -6.13 -2.96
N PHE A 67 0.60 -5.49 -2.70
CA PHE A 67 0.70 -4.22 -2.01
C PHE A 67 1.24 -3.14 -2.95
N ILE A 68 0.57 -2.00 -2.98
CA ILE A 68 0.98 -0.83 -3.76
C ILE A 68 0.88 0.38 -2.83
N ALA A 69 1.93 1.18 -2.77
CA ALA A 69 1.98 2.43 -2.03
C ALA A 69 2.18 3.61 -2.99
N LEU A 70 1.38 4.65 -2.83
CA LEU A 70 1.54 5.92 -3.55
C LEU A 70 2.00 7.00 -2.58
N PHE A 71 2.95 7.83 -3.02
CA PHE A 71 3.51 8.95 -2.26
C PHE A 71 3.28 10.28 -2.98
N PRO A 72 2.18 11.00 -2.67
CA PRO A 72 2.06 12.40 -3.03
C PRO A 72 2.96 13.23 -2.11
N PHE A 73 3.91 13.96 -2.69
CA PHE A 73 4.84 14.79 -1.94
C PHE A 73 4.15 16.07 -1.47
N SER A 74 4.04 16.25 -0.15
CA SER A 74 3.70 17.53 0.47
C SER A 74 4.63 17.80 1.64
N TYR A 75 5.03 19.06 1.80
CA TYR A 75 6.14 19.52 2.66
C TYR A 75 6.01 19.13 4.15
N ASN A 76 4.83 18.72 4.61
CA ASN A 76 4.58 18.28 5.98
C ASN A 76 3.65 17.07 6.11
N ILE A 77 3.18 16.50 4.99
CA ILE A 77 2.14 15.46 4.95
C ILE A 77 2.50 14.44 3.89
N VAL A 78 2.71 13.19 4.30
CA VAL A 78 2.74 12.05 3.37
C VAL A 78 1.41 11.33 3.47
N CYS A 79 0.67 11.29 2.36
CA CYS A 79 -0.66 10.71 2.29
C CYS A 79 -0.58 9.39 1.53
N PHE A 80 -0.82 8.27 2.19
CA PHE A 80 -0.71 6.98 1.51
C PHE A 80 -2.01 6.60 0.82
N LEU A 81 -1.90 5.95 -0.33
CA LEU A 81 -2.99 5.14 -0.85
C LEU A 81 -2.49 3.71 -0.95
N PHE A 82 -3.06 2.85 -0.12
CA PHE A 82 -2.79 1.42 -0.22
C PHE A 82 -3.84 0.76 -1.08
N ARG A 83 -3.44 -0.27 -1.84
CA ARG A 83 -4.39 -1.17 -2.52
C ARG A 83 -3.97 -2.59 -2.24
N ILE A 84 -4.77 -3.31 -1.45
CA ILE A 84 -4.59 -4.75 -1.23
C ILE A 84 -5.55 -5.49 -2.14
N LEU A 85 -5.03 -6.23 -3.12
CA LEU A 85 -5.81 -7.16 -3.94
C LEU A 85 -5.86 -8.53 -3.23
N ASN A 86 -7.05 -9.02 -2.91
CA ASN A 86 -7.31 -10.35 -2.34
C ASN A 86 -8.08 -11.18 -3.37
N SER A 87 -7.44 -12.21 -3.94
CA SER A 87 -8.15 -13.21 -4.73
C SER A 87 -8.83 -14.20 -3.78
N LYS A 88 -10.02 -13.85 -3.29
CA LYS A 88 -10.98 -14.90 -2.91
C LYS A 88 -11.70 -15.33 -4.15
#